data_AF-A0A382WVM7-F1
#
_entry.id   AF-A0A382WVM7-F1
#
_cell.length_a   1.000
_cell.length_b   1.000
_cell.length_c   1.000
_cell.angle_alpha   90.00
_cell.angle_beta   90.00
_cell.angle_gamma   90.00
#
_symmetry.space_group_name_H-M   'P 1'
#
loop_
_entity.id
_entity.type
_entity.pdbx_description
1 polymer ?
#
loop_
_entity_poly.entity_id
_entity_poly.type
_entity_poly.pdbx_seq_one_letter_code
_entity_poly.pdbx_strand_id
1 'polypeptide(L)'
;MNNQNTIYNINISNQDLLQIMIDKVNNNIPASFIRKSDGENVIIGYRNIKGIKLKKYLKKLRHFNISYFNISFQKFFRNELINSFYGADYIGVPIKQNYYGYSSSVRKFESNITEYFKFDTTKYVDNHFQLEFVKNKDTNMLNNPMAQELISNKKIGLISHFELSKFLSKFNSKIVSNI
;
A
#
# COMPACT_ATOMS: atom_id res chain seq x y z
N MET A 1 -34.02 -8.38 1.83
CA MET A 1 -33.05 -7.87 0.83
C MET A 1 -31.87 -7.27 1.58
N ASN A 2 -30.79 -8.04 1.79
CA ASN A 2 -29.60 -7.56 2.49
C ASN A 2 -28.59 -7.03 1.46
N ASN A 3 -28.40 -5.71 1.44
CA ASN A 3 -27.35 -5.04 0.67
C ASN A 3 -25.96 -5.43 1.19
N GLN A 4 -25.41 -6.55 0.71
CA GLN A 4 -24.00 -6.93 0.94
C GLN A 4 -23.12 -6.58 -0.28
N ASN A 5 -23.25 -5.36 -0.81
CA ASN A 5 -22.75 -5.06 -2.15
C ASN A 5 -21.44 -4.26 -2.31
N THR A 6 -20.82 -3.77 -1.25
CA THR A 6 -19.47 -3.14 -1.30
C THR A 6 -18.74 -3.39 0.03
N ILE A 7 -17.43 -3.70 0.00
CA ILE A 7 -16.62 -3.76 1.23
C ILE A 7 -16.27 -2.34 1.68
N TYR A 8 -15.91 -1.47 0.72
CA TYR A 8 -15.93 0.00 0.85
C TYR A 8 -16.37 0.60 -0.48
N ASN A 9 -16.97 1.79 -0.42
CA ASN A 9 -17.19 2.62 -1.61
C ASN A 9 -16.00 3.56 -1.75
N ILE A 10 -15.11 3.28 -2.71
CA ILE A 10 -13.97 4.13 -3.00
C ILE A 10 -14.42 5.22 -3.95
N ASN A 11 -14.29 6.48 -3.51
CA ASN A 11 -14.81 7.63 -4.25
C ASN A 11 -13.73 8.34 -5.09
N ILE A 12 -12.46 7.95 -4.97
CA ILE A 12 -11.32 8.56 -5.67
C ILE A 12 -10.78 7.54 -6.67
N SER A 13 -10.75 7.89 -7.96
CA SER A 13 -10.14 7.05 -8.99
C SER A 13 -8.61 7.08 -8.88
N ASN A 14 -7.91 6.12 -9.50
CA ASN A 14 -6.44 6.16 -9.54
C ASN A 14 -5.91 7.41 -10.24
N GLN A 15 -6.61 7.90 -11.27
CA GLN A 15 -6.22 9.10 -12.00
C GLN A 15 -6.36 10.34 -11.13
N ASP A 16 -7.48 10.48 -10.40
CA ASP A 16 -7.68 11.58 -9.45
C ASP A 16 -6.66 11.51 -8.32
N LEU A 17 -6.35 10.30 -7.84
CA LEU A 17 -5.33 10.10 -6.80
C LEU A 17 -3.94 10.54 -7.27
N LEU A 18 -3.55 10.23 -8.52
CA LEU A 18 -2.30 10.71 -9.10
C LEU A 18 -2.29 12.24 -9.24
N GLN A 19 -3.41 12.84 -9.63
CA GLN A 19 -3.51 14.30 -9.69
C GLN A 19 -3.30 14.91 -8.30
N ILE A 20 -3.95 14.35 -7.28
CA ILE A 20 -3.74 14.76 -5.88
C ILE A 20 -2.26 14.62 -5.49
N MET A 21 -1.60 13.51 -5.82
CA MET A 21 -0.17 13.34 -5.54
C MET A 21 0.68 14.41 -6.22
N ILE A 22 0.44 14.68 -7.50
CA ILE A 22 1.15 15.71 -8.27
C ILE A 22 0.95 17.09 -7.63
N ASP A 23 -0.30 17.45 -7.31
CA ASP A 23 -0.63 18.73 -6.71
C ASP A 23 0.05 18.90 -5.34
N LYS A 24 0.04 17.85 -4.50
CA LYS A 24 0.73 17.87 -3.21
C LYS A 24 2.24 18.08 -3.38
N VAL A 25 2.86 17.36 -4.31
CA VAL A 25 4.30 17.49 -4.59
C VAL A 25 4.64 18.88 -5.13
N ASN A 26 3.88 19.39 -6.10
CA ASN A 26 4.15 20.69 -6.72
C ASN A 26 3.95 21.85 -5.74
N ASN A 27 3.01 21.72 -4.80
CA ASN A 27 2.75 22.72 -3.76
C ASN A 27 3.56 22.49 -2.48
N ASN A 28 4.49 21.53 -2.45
CA ASN A 28 5.29 21.14 -1.27
C ASN A 28 4.42 20.82 -0.02
N ILE A 29 3.22 20.28 -0.22
CA ILE A 29 2.34 19.86 0.86
C ILE A 29 2.71 18.42 1.23
N PRO A 30 3.10 18.15 2.49
CA PRO A 30 3.40 16.78 2.91
C PRO A 30 2.14 15.92 2.81
N ALA A 31 2.30 14.73 2.22
CA ALA A 31 1.24 13.74 2.11
C ALA A 31 1.84 12.34 2.08
N SER A 32 1.09 11.39 2.64
CA SER A 32 1.48 10.00 2.81
C SER A 32 0.45 9.07 2.17
N PHE A 33 0.94 8.22 1.27
CA PHE A 33 0.13 7.28 0.50
C PHE A 33 0.62 5.87 0.81
N ILE A 34 -0.16 5.13 1.60
CA ILE A 34 0.23 3.80 2.08
C ILE A 34 -0.69 2.77 1.46
N ARG A 35 -0.14 1.62 1.09
CA ARG A 35 -0.92 0.49 0.58
C ARG A 35 -1.00 -0.62 1.61
N LYS A 36 -2.19 -1.17 1.77
CA LYS A 36 -2.49 -2.28 2.69
C LYS A 36 -2.99 -3.47 1.88
N SER A 37 -2.22 -4.55 1.87
CA SER A 37 -2.52 -5.78 1.13
C SER A 37 -2.84 -6.93 2.09
N ASP A 38 -2.95 -8.13 1.53
CA ASP A 38 -3.25 -9.36 2.26
C ASP A 38 -2.18 -9.70 3.29
N GLY A 39 -0.91 -9.34 3.05
CA GLY A 39 0.21 -9.61 3.95
C GLY A 39 0.09 -8.83 5.24
N GLU A 40 -0.09 -7.52 5.12
CA GLU A 40 -0.24 -6.61 6.25
C GLU A 40 -1.46 -7.00 7.09
N ASN A 41 -2.58 -7.34 6.44
CA ASN A 41 -3.79 -7.85 7.11
C ASN A 41 -3.57 -9.10 7.94
N VAL A 42 -2.80 -10.07 7.42
CA VAL A 42 -2.45 -11.27 8.17
C VAL A 42 -1.66 -10.91 9.43
N ILE A 43 -0.70 -9.99 9.31
CA ILE A 43 0.18 -9.61 10.41
C ILE A 43 -0.61 -8.90 11.51
N ILE A 44 -1.39 -7.86 11.17
CA ILE A 44 -2.13 -7.09 12.16
C ILE A 44 -3.38 -7.83 12.66
N GLY A 45 -3.94 -8.73 11.86
CA GLY A 45 -5.16 -9.46 12.20
C GLY A 45 -4.92 -10.73 13.02
N TYR A 46 -3.73 -11.34 12.95
CA TYR A 46 -3.47 -12.59 13.68
C TYR A 46 -3.63 -12.39 15.20
N ARG A 47 -4.39 -13.30 15.83
CA ARG A 47 -4.88 -13.27 17.23
C ARG A 47 -5.95 -12.23 17.57
N ASN A 48 -6.12 -11.18 16.77
CA ASN A 48 -7.19 -10.18 16.99
C ASN A 48 -8.48 -10.55 16.26
N ILE A 49 -8.36 -11.13 15.07
CA ILE A 49 -9.49 -11.49 14.21
C ILE A 49 -9.64 -13.01 14.16
N LYS A 50 -10.82 -13.50 14.52
CA LYS A 50 -11.17 -14.92 14.46
C LYS A 50 -11.07 -15.42 13.01
N GLY A 51 -10.39 -16.55 12.81
CA GLY A 51 -10.28 -17.22 11.50
C GLY A 51 -8.96 -17.00 10.75
N ILE A 52 -8.09 -16.07 11.18
CA ILE A 52 -6.73 -15.95 10.64
C ILE A 52 -5.84 -17.04 11.24
N LYS A 53 -5.52 -18.06 10.44
CA LYS A 53 -4.75 -19.24 10.87
C LYS A 53 -3.28 -18.92 11.12
N LEU A 54 -2.68 -19.54 12.14
CA LEU A 54 -1.24 -19.45 12.46
C LEU A 54 -0.36 -19.76 11.24
N LYS A 55 -0.67 -20.79 10.46
CA LYS A 55 0.08 -21.13 9.23
C LYS A 55 0.19 -19.95 8.24
N LYS A 56 -0.86 -19.14 8.11
CA LYS A 56 -0.84 -17.94 7.25
C LYS A 56 0.05 -16.84 7.85
N TYR A 57 -0.03 -16.62 9.16
CA TYR A 57 0.83 -15.69 9.88
C TYR A 57 2.31 -16.04 9.74
N LEU A 58 2.68 -17.29 10.03
CA LEU A 58 4.07 -17.77 9.90
C LEU A 58 4.60 -17.63 8.47
N LYS A 59 3.76 -17.93 7.46
CA LYS A 59 4.12 -17.74 6.06
C LYS A 59 4.43 -16.27 5.76
N LYS A 60 3.61 -15.34 6.26
CA LYS A 60 3.82 -13.89 6.04
C LYS A 60 5.03 -13.36 6.80
N LEU A 61 5.29 -13.81 8.04
CA LEU A 61 6.54 -13.48 8.74
C LEU A 61 7.77 -13.82 7.92
N ARG A 62 7.81 -15.02 7.31
CA ARG A 62 8.90 -15.41 6.42
C ARG A 62 9.04 -14.48 5.22
N HIS A 63 7.94 -14.06 4.60
CA HIS A 63 7.96 -13.13 3.47
C HIS A 63 8.50 -11.75 3.85
N PHE A 64 8.22 -11.28 5.07
CA PHE A 64 8.78 -10.04 5.62
C PHE A 64 10.19 -10.23 6.20
N ASN A 65 10.81 -11.40 6.02
CA ASN A 65 12.10 -11.76 6.59
C ASN A 65 12.17 -11.61 8.12
N ILE A 66 11.06 -11.91 8.79
CA ILE A 66 10.94 -11.82 10.26
C ILE A 66 11.05 -13.22 10.85
N SER A 67 12.03 -13.40 11.74
CA SER A 67 12.17 -14.65 12.49
C SER A 67 10.96 -14.91 13.39
N TYR A 68 10.46 -16.15 13.36
CA TYR A 68 9.40 -16.62 14.24
C TYR A 68 9.77 -16.51 15.73
N PHE A 69 11.05 -16.65 16.07
CA PHE A 69 11.52 -16.59 17.45
C PHE A 69 11.71 -15.15 17.95
N ASN A 70 11.81 -14.17 17.05
CA ASN A 70 11.98 -12.76 17.42
C ASN A 70 10.63 -12.11 17.74
N ILE A 71 10.04 -12.48 18.88
CA ILE A 71 8.73 -11.98 19.32
C ILE A 71 8.73 -10.46 19.56
N SER A 72 9.85 -9.91 20.06
CA SER A 72 9.97 -8.46 20.30
C SER A 72 9.85 -7.69 18.97
N PHE A 73 10.59 -8.11 17.95
CA PHE A 73 10.53 -7.47 16.64
C PHE A 73 9.17 -7.67 15.96
N GLN A 74 8.54 -8.83 16.11
CA GLN A 74 7.17 -9.04 15.60
C GLN A 74 6.15 -8.06 16.22
N LYS A 75 6.24 -7.82 17.53
CA LYS A 75 5.37 -6.85 18.21
C LYS A 75 5.65 -5.43 17.72
N PHE A 76 6.92 -5.04 17.65
CA PHE A 76 7.34 -3.76 17.12
C PHE A 76 6.81 -3.54 15.69
N PHE A 77 7.13 -4.44 14.77
CA PHE A 77 6.71 -4.36 13.36
C PHE A 77 5.20 -4.26 13.21
N ARG A 78 4.45 -5.03 13.99
CA ARG A 78 2.98 -4.97 13.99
C ARG A 78 2.46 -3.61 14.44
N ASN A 79 3.03 -3.04 15.50
CA ASN A 79 2.63 -1.73 15.99
C ASN A 79 2.95 -0.64 14.97
N GLU A 80 4.15 -0.67 14.37
CA GLU A 80 4.54 0.28 13.33
C GLU A 80 3.65 0.19 12.09
N LEU A 81 3.26 -1.01 11.66
CA LEU A 81 2.28 -1.17 10.58
C LEU A 81 0.94 -0.50 10.92
N ILE A 82 0.41 -0.74 12.12
CA ILE A 82 -0.87 -0.14 12.56
C ILE A 82 -0.75 1.39 12.63
N ASN A 83 0.33 1.90 13.25
CA ASN A 83 0.60 3.32 13.37
C ASN A 83 0.74 3.99 12.00
N SER A 84 1.38 3.33 11.04
CA SER A 84 1.48 3.83 9.66
C SER A 84 0.11 4.01 9.02
N PHE A 85 -0.83 3.09 9.26
CA PHE A 85 -2.20 3.23 8.75
C PHE A 85 -2.96 4.36 9.43
N TYR A 86 -2.81 4.57 10.74
CA TYR A 86 -3.44 5.73 11.40
C TYR A 86 -2.88 7.06 10.91
N GLY A 87 -1.57 7.13 10.69
CA GLY A 87 -0.88 8.35 10.25
C GLY A 87 -1.01 8.67 8.76
N ALA A 88 -1.49 7.72 7.94
CA ALA A 88 -1.61 7.92 6.51
C ALA A 88 -2.68 8.96 6.15
N ASP A 89 -2.44 9.71 5.07
CA ASP A 89 -3.45 10.58 4.45
C ASP A 89 -4.37 9.78 3.54
N TYR A 90 -3.79 8.80 2.81
CA TYR A 90 -4.52 7.90 1.93
C TYR A 90 -4.06 6.46 2.14
N ILE A 91 -5.04 5.55 2.22
CA ILE A 91 -4.81 4.12 2.45
C ILE A 91 -5.38 3.32 1.29
N GLY A 92 -4.48 2.77 0.48
CA GLY A 92 -4.81 1.83 -0.59
C GLY A 92 -5.35 0.54 -0.01
N VAL A 93 -6.66 0.34 -0.11
CA VAL A 93 -7.34 -0.90 0.26
C VAL A 93 -7.90 -1.58 -0.99
N PRO A 94 -8.02 -2.90 -1.00
CA PRO A 94 -8.44 -3.58 -2.22
C PRO A 94 -9.93 -3.27 -2.51
N ILE A 95 -10.33 -3.06 -3.78
CA ILE A 95 -11.73 -2.83 -4.21
C ILE A 95 -12.46 -4.08 -4.73
N LYS A 96 -13.76 -4.22 -4.43
CA LYS A 96 -14.56 -5.44 -4.72
C LYS A 96 -14.53 -5.89 -6.20
N GLN A 97 -14.41 -4.98 -7.16
CA GLN A 97 -14.37 -5.37 -8.59
C GLN A 97 -13.15 -6.23 -8.91
N ASN A 98 -12.04 -6.02 -8.19
CA ASN A 98 -10.80 -6.81 -8.29
C ASN A 98 -10.83 -8.03 -7.35
N TYR A 99 -12.01 -8.46 -6.86
CA TYR A 99 -12.21 -9.51 -5.84
C TYR A 99 -12.82 -10.82 -6.39
N TYR A 100 -12.85 -11.06 -7.70
CA TYR A 100 -13.35 -12.35 -8.19
C TYR A 100 -12.44 -13.51 -7.70
N GLY A 101 -12.90 -14.31 -6.72
CA GLY A 101 -12.20 -15.49 -6.15
C GLY A 101 -12.13 -15.66 -4.62
N TYR A 102 -13.02 -15.00 -3.84
CA TYR A 102 -12.79 -14.67 -2.42
C TYR A 102 -12.90 -15.73 -1.32
N SER A 103 -13.19 -16.99 -1.60
CA SER A 103 -13.41 -17.97 -0.53
C SER A 103 -12.14 -18.30 0.29
N SER A 104 -10.94 -18.11 -0.28
CA SER A 104 -9.68 -18.60 0.29
C SER A 104 -8.73 -17.54 0.87
N SER A 105 -8.93 -16.24 0.58
CA SER A 105 -7.99 -15.16 0.91
C SER A 105 -8.22 -14.54 2.29
N VAL A 106 -7.19 -13.92 2.90
CA VAL A 106 -7.33 -13.18 4.18
C VAL A 106 -8.10 -11.87 4.00
N ARG A 107 -8.28 -11.45 2.75
CA ARG A 107 -8.96 -10.20 2.41
C ARG A 107 -10.44 -10.21 2.78
N LYS A 108 -11.05 -11.39 2.99
CA LYS A 108 -12.41 -11.49 3.57
C LYS A 108 -12.53 -10.92 4.98
N PHE A 109 -11.40 -10.77 5.68
CA PHE A 109 -11.36 -10.18 7.02
C PHE A 109 -11.13 -8.66 6.99
N GLU A 110 -11.10 -8.03 5.81
CA GLU A 110 -10.79 -6.60 5.67
C GLU A 110 -11.75 -5.72 6.49
N SER A 111 -13.06 -5.92 6.39
CA SER A 111 -14.05 -5.18 7.18
C SER A 111 -13.84 -5.38 8.68
N ASN A 112 -13.64 -6.63 9.13
CA ASN A 112 -13.41 -6.93 10.54
C ASN A 112 -12.11 -6.29 11.06
N ILE A 113 -11.07 -6.24 10.24
CA ILE A 113 -9.79 -5.61 10.59
C ILE A 113 -10.00 -4.09 10.73
N THR A 114 -10.64 -3.45 9.74
CA THR A 114 -10.95 -2.02 9.77
C THR A 114 -11.78 -1.65 10.99
N GLU A 115 -12.81 -2.44 11.31
CA GLU A 115 -13.66 -2.21 12.47
C GLU A 115 -12.90 -2.39 13.78
N TYR A 116 -12.15 -3.49 13.92
CA TYR A 116 -11.38 -3.79 15.14
C TYR A 116 -10.37 -2.69 15.47
N PHE A 117 -9.66 -2.19 14.45
CA PHE A 117 -8.68 -1.11 14.61
C PHE A 117 -9.28 0.29 14.42
N LYS A 118 -10.58 0.43 14.11
CA LYS A 118 -11.23 1.73 13.86
C LYS A 118 -10.47 2.59 12.84
N PHE A 119 -10.03 2.00 11.73
CA PHE A 119 -9.38 2.77 10.66
C PHE A 119 -10.39 3.70 9.99
N ASP A 120 -9.94 4.90 9.64
CA ASP A 120 -10.75 5.91 8.97
C ASP A 120 -10.96 5.54 7.49
N THR A 121 -12.17 5.07 7.19
CA THR A 121 -12.53 4.64 5.83
C THR A 121 -12.66 5.81 4.85
N THR A 122 -12.74 7.06 5.31
CA THR A 122 -12.79 8.23 4.42
C THR A 122 -11.48 8.44 3.67
N LYS A 123 -10.38 7.89 4.20
CA LYS A 123 -9.04 7.93 3.60
C LYS A 123 -8.78 6.80 2.60
N TYR A 124 -9.76 5.91 2.39
CA TYR A 124 -9.54 4.71 1.59
C TYR A 124 -9.54 5.02 0.09
N VAL A 125 -8.55 4.48 -0.60
CA VAL A 125 -8.37 4.55 -2.06
C VAL A 125 -8.13 3.15 -2.62
N ASP A 126 -8.16 2.97 -3.94
CA ASP A 126 -7.87 1.66 -4.53
C ASP A 126 -6.38 1.31 -4.35
N ASN A 127 -6.09 0.20 -3.68
CA ASN A 127 -4.74 -0.35 -3.53
C ASN A 127 -4.02 -0.55 -4.88
N HIS A 128 -4.73 -0.69 -5.99
CA HIS A 128 -4.11 -0.91 -7.30
C HIS A 128 -3.46 0.32 -7.93
N PHE A 129 -3.49 1.50 -7.31
CA PHE A 129 -2.80 2.69 -7.84
C PHE A 129 -1.30 2.47 -8.10
N GLN A 130 -0.65 1.47 -7.48
CA GLN A 130 0.73 1.13 -7.82
C GLN A 130 0.91 0.70 -9.29
N LEU A 131 -0.15 0.21 -9.93
CA LEU A 131 -0.11 -0.25 -11.32
C LEU A 131 0.07 0.91 -12.30
N GLU A 132 -0.24 2.14 -11.88
CA GLU A 132 0.05 3.33 -12.66
C GLU A 132 1.56 3.57 -12.82
N PHE A 133 2.38 3.02 -11.93
CA PHE A 133 3.84 3.10 -11.95
C PHE A 133 4.50 1.91 -12.67
N VAL A 134 3.75 1.17 -13.50
CA VAL A 134 4.32 0.07 -14.28
C VAL A 134 5.20 0.63 -15.39
N LYS A 135 6.43 0.09 -15.48
CA LYS A 135 7.36 0.39 -16.57
C LYS A 135 7.02 -0.39 -17.84
N ASN A 136 7.17 0.27 -18.97
CA ASN A 136 7.31 -0.36 -20.27
C ASN A 136 8.65 -1.12 -20.32
N LYS A 137 8.64 -2.38 -20.78
CA LYS A 137 9.85 -3.20 -20.81
C LYS A 137 10.87 -2.74 -21.85
N ASP A 138 10.39 -2.22 -22.98
CA ASP A 138 11.23 -1.91 -24.13
C ASP A 138 11.86 -0.52 -23.98
N THR A 139 11.08 0.47 -23.53
CA THR A 139 11.57 1.84 -23.36
C THR A 139 12.17 2.09 -21.97
N ASN A 140 11.87 1.23 -20.99
CA ASN A 140 12.16 1.48 -19.57
C ASN A 140 11.64 2.85 -19.08
N MET A 141 10.51 3.30 -19.63
CA MET A 141 9.75 4.47 -19.17
C MET A 141 8.47 4.00 -18.46
N LEU A 142 7.82 4.84 -17.65
CA LEU A 142 6.50 4.48 -17.08
C LEU A 142 5.42 4.53 -18.16
N ASN A 143 4.42 3.66 -18.10
CA ASN A 143 3.31 3.68 -19.06
C ASN A 143 2.38 4.87 -18.87
N ASN A 144 2.17 5.31 -17.61
CA ASN A 144 1.29 6.42 -17.29
C ASN A 144 2.07 7.75 -17.27
N PRO A 145 1.72 8.74 -18.12
CA PRO A 145 2.38 10.05 -18.14
C PRO A 145 2.31 10.83 -16.82
N MET A 146 1.20 10.74 -16.08
CA MET A 146 1.07 11.41 -14.78
C MET A 146 2.03 10.80 -13.75
N ALA A 147 2.18 9.47 -13.77
CA ALA A 147 3.17 8.81 -12.91
C ALA A 147 4.60 9.21 -13.29
N GLN A 148 4.90 9.45 -14.58
CA GLN A 148 6.18 10.02 -15.01
C GLN A 148 6.38 11.43 -14.47
N GLU A 149 5.39 12.31 -14.63
CA GLU A 149 5.44 13.68 -14.15
C GLU A 149 5.74 13.75 -12.65
N LEU A 150 5.05 12.91 -11.86
CA LEU A 150 5.22 12.85 -10.41
C LEU A 150 6.67 12.61 -10.00
N ILE A 151 7.40 11.80 -10.76
CA ILE A 151 8.80 11.45 -10.47
C ILE A 151 9.81 12.24 -11.31
N SER A 152 9.38 13.17 -12.17
CA SER A 152 10.27 13.92 -13.08
C SER A 152 10.71 15.26 -12.49
N ASN A 153 11.97 15.62 -12.73
CA ASN A 153 12.58 16.86 -12.23
C ASN A 153 12.47 17.04 -10.70
N LYS A 154 12.48 15.94 -9.94
CA LYS A 154 12.32 15.95 -8.48
C LYS A 154 13.63 15.64 -7.76
N LYS A 155 13.74 16.11 -6.51
CA LYS A 155 14.70 15.60 -5.53
C LYS A 155 14.04 14.44 -4.79
N ILE A 156 14.61 13.24 -4.91
CA ILE A 156 13.99 12.01 -4.41
C ILE A 156 14.86 11.39 -3.31
N GLY A 157 14.25 11.17 -2.15
CA GLY A 157 14.77 10.21 -1.17
C GLY A 157 14.25 8.82 -1.51
N LEU A 158 15.14 7.84 -1.62
CA LEU A 158 14.81 6.48 -2.00
C LEU A 158 15.11 5.52 -0.86
N ILE A 159 14.17 4.64 -0.55
CA ILE A 159 14.37 3.50 0.34
C ILE A 159 13.97 2.26 -0.45
N SER A 160 14.95 1.44 -0.84
CA SER A 160 14.72 0.35 -1.79
C SER A 160 15.85 -0.67 -1.77
N HIS A 161 15.49 -1.96 -1.87
CA HIS A 161 16.45 -3.04 -2.08
C HIS A 161 16.95 -3.14 -3.53
N PHE A 162 16.33 -2.41 -4.47
CA PHE A 162 16.76 -2.33 -5.86
C PHE A 162 17.52 -1.03 -6.14
N GLU A 163 18.57 -1.12 -6.98
CA GLU A 163 19.26 0.05 -7.55
C GLU A 163 18.34 0.73 -8.58
N LEU A 164 17.73 1.87 -8.20
CA LEU A 164 16.82 2.62 -9.09
C LEU A 164 17.41 3.96 -9.58
N SER A 165 18.66 4.28 -9.22
CA SER A 165 19.36 5.50 -9.64
C SER A 165 19.35 5.71 -11.15
N LYS A 166 19.78 4.68 -11.90
CA LYS A 166 19.80 4.71 -13.38
C LYS A 166 18.42 4.80 -14.01
N PHE A 167 17.39 4.29 -13.33
CA PHE A 167 16.01 4.40 -13.80
C PHE A 167 15.49 5.83 -13.58
N LEU A 168 15.65 6.37 -12.37
CA LEU A 168 15.17 7.69 -12.00
C LEU A 168 15.90 8.83 -12.73
N SER A 169 17.19 8.65 -13.08
CA SER A 169 17.94 9.66 -13.84
C SER A 169 17.36 9.94 -15.23
N LYS A 170 16.61 9.00 -15.81
CA LYS A 170 15.93 9.19 -17.11
C LYS A 170 14.81 10.24 -17.05
N PHE A 171 14.32 10.54 -15.85
CA PHE A 171 13.27 11.52 -15.60
C PHE A 171 13.84 12.87 -15.12
N ASN A 172 15.15 13.10 -15.32
CA ASN A 172 15.88 14.28 -14.85
C ASN A 172 15.74 14.52 -13.33
N SER A 173 15.55 13.45 -12.57
CA SER A 173 15.43 13.50 -11.11
C SER A 173 16.74 13.19 -10.43
N LYS A 174 16.97 13.86 -9.29
CA LYS A 174 18.18 13.72 -8.48
C LYS A 174 17.85 12.94 -7.21
N ILE A 175 18.52 11.81 -7.01
CA ILE A 175 18.46 11.11 -5.72
C ILE A 175 19.31 11.88 -4.71
N VAL A 176 18.70 12.25 -3.58
CA VAL A 176 19.35 13.00 -2.48
C VAL A 176 19.67 12.14 -1.27
N SER A 177 19.02 10.99 -1.14
CA SER A 177 19.30 9.96 -0.13
C SER A 177 18.91 8.60 -0.69
N ASN A 178 19.70 7.57 -0.43
CA ASN A 178 19.37 6.18 -0.80
C ASN A 178 19.69 5.26 0.38
N ILE A 179 18.69 4.51 0.85
CA ILE A 179 18.79 3.59 1.99
C ILE A 179 18.33 2.20 1.57
#